data_AF-A0A953WNV1-F1
#
_entry.id   AF-A0A953WNV1-F1
#
_cell.length_a   1.000
_cell.length_b   1.000
_cell.length_c   1.000
_cell.angle_alpha   90.00
_cell.angle_beta   90.00
_cell.angle_gamma   90.00
#
_symmetry.space_group_name_H-M   'P 1'
#
loop_
_entity.id
_entity.type
_entity.pdbx_description
1 polymer ?
#
loop_
_entity_poly.entity_id
_entity_poly.type
_entity_poly.pdbx_seq_one_letter_code
_entity_poly.pdbx_strand_id
1 'polypeptide(L)' 'MTHVIVLGNEKGGSGKSTAAMHVIVALLKSGHKVAAIDLDMRQRSLSRYLENRKKFAETKGKVLPFPVMPEVLPSTIDSR' A
#
# COMPACT_ATOMS: atom_id res chain seq x y z
N MET A 1 6.61 0.65 -19.36
CA MET A 1 6.43 2.02 -18.85
C MET A 1 5.88 1.93 -17.43
N THR A 2 6.31 2.80 -16.53
CA THR A 2 5.82 2.80 -15.14
C THR A 2 4.59 3.69 -15.04
N HIS A 3 3.54 3.23 -14.37
CA HIS A 3 2.33 4.01 -14.12
C HIS A 3 2.24 4.33 -12.62
N VAL A 4 1.81 5.56 -12.31
CA VAL A 4 1.60 6.02 -10.93
C VAL A 4 0.11 6.23 -10.72
N ILE A 5 -0.45 5.54 -9.74
CA ILE A 5 -1.86 5.66 -9.34
C ILE A 5 -1.88 6.27 -7.94
N VAL A 6 -2.50 7.44 -7.80
CA VAL A 6 -2.62 8.15 -6.52
C VAL A 6 -4.07 8.10 -6.07
N LEU A 7 -4.28 7.62 -4.84
CA LEU A 7 -5.58 7.70 -4.19
C LEU A 7 -5.52 8.79 -3.11
N GLY A 8 -6.36 9.81 -3.27
CA GLY A 8 -6.48 10.95 -2.34
C GLY A 8 -7.95 11.29 -2.10
N ASN A 9 -8.28 11.65 -0.86
CA ASN A 9 -9.62 12.08 -0.47
C ASN A 9 -9.50 13.21 0.56
N GLU A 10 -10.47 14.11 0.59
CA GLU A 10 -10.52 15.25 1.52
C GLU A 10 -10.67 14.84 2.99
N LYS A 11 -11.41 13.75 3.23
CA LYS A 11 -11.72 13.25 4.59
C LYS A 11 -11.25 11.82 4.79
N GLY A 12 -10.84 11.54 6.01
CA GLY A 12 -10.65 10.17 6.51
C GLY A 12 -11.97 9.39 6.49
N GLY A 13 -11.88 8.06 6.48
CA GLY A 13 -13.06 7.17 6.54
C GLY A 13 -13.77 6.89 5.21
N SER A 14 -13.35 7.50 4.10
CA SER A 14 -13.94 7.33 2.75
C SER A 14 -13.66 5.99 2.05
N GLY A 15 -13.01 5.04 2.73
CA GLY A 15 -12.66 3.74 2.14
C GLY A 15 -11.42 3.75 1.22
N LYS A 16 -10.66 4.86 1.17
CA LYS A 16 -9.45 5.01 0.35
C LYS A 16 -8.45 3.85 0.46
N SER A 17 -8.09 3.45 1.69
CA SER A 17 -7.12 2.37 1.91
C SER A 17 -7.68 1.00 1.51
N THR A 18 -9.01 0.82 1.63
CA THR A 18 -9.70 -0.38 1.14
C THR A 18 -9.62 -0.45 -0.38
N ALA A 19 -9.92 0.64 -1.09
CA ALA A 19 -9.81 0.69 -2.55
C ALA A 19 -8.36 0.46 -3.01
N ALA A 20 -7.38 1.12 -2.38
CA ALA A 20 -5.96 0.94 -2.67
C ALA A 20 -5.54 -0.53 -2.56
N MET A 21 -5.97 -1.22 -1.50
CA MET A 21 -5.68 -2.63 -1.28
C MET A 21 -6.21 -3.52 -2.41
N HIS A 22 -7.44 -3.28 -2.86
CA HIS A 22 -8.05 -4.05 -3.94
C HIS A 22 -7.35 -3.81 -5.29
N VAL A 23 -7.01 -2.56 -5.59
CA VAL A 23 -6.23 -2.21 -6.80
C VAL A 23 -4.87 -2.90 -6.79
N ILE A 24 -4.14 -2.84 -5.67
CA ILE A 24 -2.83 -3.51 -5.52
C ILE A 24 -2.96 -5.02 -5.75
N VAL A 25 -3.93 -5.69 -5.12
CA VAL A 25 -4.14 -7.14 -5.29
C VAL A 25 -4.49 -7.49 -6.73
N ALA A 26 -5.36 -6.70 -7.38
CA ALA A 26 -5.75 -6.93 -8.75
C ALA A 26 -4.53 -6.86 -9.68
N LEU A 27 -3.72 -5.79 -9.57
CA LEU A 27 -2.51 -5.61 -10.39
C LEU A 27 -1.49 -6.73 -10.17
N LEU A 28 -1.25 -7.12 -8.91
CA LEU A 28 -0.39 -8.24 -8.55
C LEU A 28 -0.87 -9.57 -9.15
N LYS A 29 -2.18 -9.85 -9.07
CA LYS A 29 -2.77 -11.06 -9.66
C LYS A 29 -2.74 -11.05 -11.18
N SER A 30 -2.75 -9.88 -11.81
CA SER A 30 -2.56 -9.70 -13.25
C SER A 30 -1.08 -9.78 -13.68
N GLY A 31 -0.16 -10.16 -12.79
CA GLY A 31 1.27 -10.37 -13.12
C GLY A 31 2.12 -9.10 -13.14
N HIS A 32 1.58 -7.94 -12.72
CA HIS A 32 2.34 -6.70 -12.69
C HIS A 32 3.23 -6.63 -11.45
N LYS A 33 4.41 -6.01 -11.62
CA LYS A 33 5.24 -5.58 -10.48
C LYS A 33 4.60 -4.34 -9.86
N VAL A 34 4.34 -4.38 -8.56
CA VAL A 34 3.65 -3.30 -7.83
C VAL A 34 4.50 -2.84 -6.65
N ALA A 35 4.64 -1.53 -6.50
CA ALA A 35 5.10 -0.90 -5.27
C ALA A 35 3.91 -0.19 -4.60
N ALA A 36 3.81 -0.28 -3.27
CA ALA A 36 2.78 0.37 -2.48
C ALA A 36 3.42 1.39 -1.54
N ILE A 37 3.11 2.68 -1.77
CA ILE A 37 3.66 3.80 -1.01
C ILE A 37 2.54 4.37 -0.13
N ASP A 38 2.71 4.34 1.18
CA ASP A 38 1.76 4.94 2.14
C ASP A 38 2.33 6.28 2.62
N LEU A 39 1.72 7.38 2.16
CA LEU A 39 2.11 8.74 2.55
C LEU A 39 1.47 9.19 3.88
N ASP A 40 0.50 8.42 4.41
CA ASP A 40 -0.11 8.72 5.70
C ASP A 40 0.72 8.08 6.83
N MET A 41 1.82 8.74 7.18
CA MET A 41 2.75 8.26 8.22
C MET A 41 2.12 8.18 9.62
N ARG A 42 1.01 8.89 9.86
CA ARG A 42 0.34 8.90 11.17
C ARG A 42 -0.58 7.69 11.31
N GLN A 43 -1.48 7.48 10.35
CA GLN A 43 -2.47 6.41 10.45
C GLN A 43 -1.93 5.08 9.90
N ARG A 44 -1.08 5.11 8.86
CA ARG A 44 -0.43 3.95 8.22
C ARG A 44 -1.39 2.83 7.87
N SER A 45 -2.60 3.17 7.44
CA SER A 45 -3.67 2.19 7.27
C SER A 45 -3.39 1.21 6.13
N LEU A 46 -2.79 1.66 5.03
CA LEU A 46 -2.45 0.78 3.91
C LEU A 46 -1.28 -0.14 4.30
N SER A 47 -0.22 0.42 4.90
CA SER A 47 0.93 -0.36 5.36
C SER A 47 0.53 -1.44 6.36
N ARG A 48 -0.24 -1.09 7.40
CA ARG A 48 -0.74 -2.07 8.39
C ARG A 48 -1.59 -3.17 7.74
N TYR A 49 -2.41 -2.83 6.74
CA TYR A 49 -3.20 -3.84 6.02
C TYR A 49 -2.27 -4.85 5.33
N LEU A 50 -1.29 -4.36 4.57
CA LEU A 50 -0.34 -5.22 3.86
C LEU A 50 0.51 -6.07 4.82
N GLU A 51 1.01 -5.48 5.92
CA GLU A 51 1.71 -6.20 6.99
C GLU A 51 0.85 -7.34 7.58
N ASN A 52 -0.42 -7.06 7.89
CA ASN A 52 -1.35 -8.05 8.41
C ASN A 52 -1.63 -9.17 7.39
N ARG A 53 -1.78 -8.83 6.11
CA ARG A 53 -1.90 -9.82 5.04
C ARG A 53 -0.66 -10.71 4.96
N LYS A 54 0.53 -10.15 5.16
CA LYS A 54 1.80 -10.90 5.09
C LYS A 54 1.87 -11.92 6.22
N LYS A 55 1.64 -11.45 7.45
CA LYS A 55 1.55 -12.31 8.65
C LYS A 55 0.51 -13.41 8.49
N PHE A 56 -0.65 -13.09 7.93
CA PHE A 56 -1.70 -14.10 7.66
C PHE A 56 -1.22 -15.15 6.65
N ALA A 57 -0.60 -14.72 5.55
CA ALA A 57 -0.08 -15.62 4.53
C ALA A 57 0.96 -16.60 5.11
N GLU A 58 1.90 -16.07 5.89
CA GLU A 58 2.92 -16.85 6.60
C GLU A 58 2.27 -17.85 7.58
N THR A 59 1.37 -17.37 8.44
CA THR A 59 0.68 -18.20 9.46
C THR A 59 -0.16 -19.31 8.83
N LYS A 60 -0.71 -19.08 7.63
CA LYS A 60 -1.55 -20.06 6.92
C LYS A 60 -0.79 -20.86 5.87
N GLY A 61 0.53 -20.70 5.76
CA GLY A 61 1.34 -21.38 4.73
C GLY A 61 0.90 -21.05 3.30
N LYS A 62 0.33 -19.86 3.07
CA LYS A 62 -0.15 -19.44 1.75
C LYS A 62 0.91 -18.65 1.01
N VAL A 63 1.18 -19.04 -0.23
CA VAL A 63 1.99 -18.23 -1.16
C VAL A 63 1.08 -17.21 -1.82
N LEU A 64 1.18 -15.94 -1.40
CA LEU A 64 0.43 -14.83 -1.98
C LEU A 64 1.39 -13.82 -2.62
N PRO A 65 1.02 -13.19 -3.75
CA PRO A 65 1.83 -12.12 -4.31
C PRO A 65 1.74 -10.88 -3.40
N PHE A 66 2.89 -10.22 -3.24
CA PHE A 66 3.07 -9.06 -2.37
C PHE A 66 3.69 -7.89 -3.13
N PRO A 67 3.26 -6.63 -2.87
CA PRO A 67 3.93 -5.47 -3.41
C PRO A 67 5.24 -5.22 -2.65
N VAL A 68 6.15 -4.47 -3.27
CA VAL A 68 7.26 -3.84 -2.54
C VAL A 68 6.69 -2.70 -1.71
N MET A 69 7.09 -2.60 -0.44
CA MET A 69 6.66 -1.54 0.48
C MET A 69 7.88 -0.70 0.88
N PRO A 70 8.23 0.35 0.12
CA PRO A 70 9.28 1.26 0.54
C PRO A 70 8.83 2.04 1.78
N GLU A 71 9.76 2.26 2.70
CA GLU A 71 9.55 3.20 3.79
C GLU A 71 9.65 4.62 3.24
N VAL A 72 8.65 5.44 3.59
CA VAL A 72 8.67 6.87 3.28
C VAL A 72 9.15 7.60 4.52
N LEU A 73 10.32 8.21 4.43
CA LEU A 73 10.86 9.04 5.50
C LEU A 73 10.38 10.48 5.33
N PRO A 74 10.25 11.25 6.43
CA PRO A 74 9.97 12.68 6.32
C PRO A 74 11.08 13.35 5.51
N SER A 75 10.70 14.32 4.67
CA SER A 75 11.67 15.13 3.95
C SER A 75 12.57 15.87 4.95
N THR A 76 13.88 15.85 4.70
CA THR A 76 14.86 16.71 5.38
C THR A 76 14.92 18.12 4.76
N ILE A 77 14.31 18.29 3.58
CA ILE A 77 14.13 19.58 2.94
C ILE A 77 12.87 20.20 3.52
N ASP A 78 13.00 21.41 4.08
CA ASP A 78 11.86 22.17 4.56
C ASP A 78 10.89 22.41 3.39
N SER A 79 9.60 22.22 3.65
CA SER A 79 8.53 22.52 2.69
C SER A 79 8.22 24.03 2.62
N ARG A 80 9.13 24.86 3.16
CA ARG A 80 9.10 26.31 3.24
C ARG A 80 10.48 26.91 2.99
#